data_AF-A0A178MZL4-F1
#
_entry.id   AF-A0A178MZL4-F1
#
_cell.length_a   1.000
_cell.length_b   1.000
_cell.length_c   1.000
_cell.angle_alpha   90.00
_cell.angle_beta   90.00
_cell.angle_gamma   90.00
#
_symmetry.space_group_name_H-M   'P 1'
#
loop_
_entity.id
_entity.type
_entity.pdbx_description
1 polymer ?
#
loop_
_entity_poly.entity_id
_entity_poly.type
_entity_poly.pdbx_seq_one_letter_code
_entity_poly.pdbx_strand_id
1 'polypeptide(L)'
;MFKTQEDMTRGIAAAFAILDRWRLSQAEINGVLGFPFGTQIAEWRRGELSSMPSDVVRRFGYVVAIYRVIQKLPTGIDWLRQPIPDLDNQSPLVRMASGDVEDLRIVRDRFERILKRQQA
;
A
#
# COMPACT_ATOMS: atom_id res chain seq x y z
N MET A 1 11.22 10.99 5.48
CA MET A 1 11.92 10.57 6.71
C MET A 1 11.21 11.23 7.88
N PHE A 2 10.71 10.45 8.85
CA PHE A 2 9.95 10.97 10.00
C PHE A 2 10.85 11.78 10.93
N LYS A 3 10.37 12.91 11.47
CA LYS A 3 11.20 13.81 12.29
C LYS A 3 11.25 13.38 13.76
N THR A 4 10.24 12.64 14.22
CA THR A 4 10.16 12.08 15.57
C THR A 4 9.60 10.65 15.53
N GLN A 5 9.77 9.89 16.62
CA GLN A 5 9.15 8.58 16.79
C GLN A 5 7.62 8.68 16.81
N GLU A 6 7.07 9.76 17.36
CA GLU A 6 5.64 10.05 17.34
C GLU A 6 5.10 10.24 15.91
N ASP A 7 5.85 10.96 15.05
CA ASP A 7 5.48 11.13 13.64
C ASP A 7 5.47 9.78 12.90
N MET A 8 6.43 8.90 13.21
CA MET A 8 6.48 7.56 12.65
C MET A 8 5.27 6.74 13.09
N THR A 9 4.94 6.72 14.38
CA THR A 9 3.76 6.02 14.91
C THR A 9 2.48 6.49 14.25
N ARG A 10 2.28 7.82 14.13
CA ARG A 10 1.11 8.39 13.43
C ARG A 10 1.08 8.01 11.95
N GLY A 11 2.24 8.04 11.28
CA GLY A 11 2.36 7.66 9.88
C GLY A 11 2.02 6.18 9.62
N ILE A 12 2.50 5.28 10.47
CA ILE A 12 2.19 3.85 10.39
C ILE A 12 0.71 3.58 10.69
N ALA A 13 0.14 4.22 11.73
CA ALA A 13 -1.28 4.10 12.04
C ALA A 13 -2.17 4.55 10.87
N ALA A 14 -1.81 5.67 10.21
CA ALA A 14 -2.51 6.13 9.02
C ALA A 14 -2.40 5.14 7.84
N ALA A 15 -1.25 4.51 7.66
CA ALA A 15 -1.07 3.51 6.60
C ALA A 15 -1.88 2.23 6.86
N PHE A 16 -1.99 1.78 8.12
CA PHE A 16 -2.90 0.69 8.48
C PHE A 16 -4.36 1.04 8.23
N ALA A 17 -4.80 2.26 8.57
CA ALA A 17 -6.16 2.71 8.28
C ALA A 17 -6.48 2.70 6.77
N ILE A 18 -5.49 2.97 5.92
CA ILE A 18 -5.62 2.82 4.46
C ILE A 18 -5.82 1.37 4.06
N LEU A 19 -5.01 0.44 4.59
CA LEU A 19 -5.15 -0.99 4.32
C LEU A 19 -6.53 -1.51 4.74
N ASP A 20 -7.04 -1.05 5.90
CA ASP A 20 -8.37 -1.40 6.38
C ASP A 20 -9.47 -0.87 5.45
N ARG A 21 -9.31 0.37 4.96
CA ARG A 21 -10.23 0.97 3.97
C ARG A 21 -10.24 0.20 2.64
N TRP A 22 -9.12 -0.40 2.26
CA TRP A 22 -9.04 -1.25 1.07
C TRP A 22 -9.73 -2.60 1.26
N ARG A 23 -10.10 -2.98 2.49
CA ARG A 23 -10.81 -4.23 2.85
C ARG A 23 -10.04 -5.47 2.37
N LEU A 24 -8.75 -5.49 2.67
CA LEU A 24 -7.86 -6.61 2.32
C LEU A 24 -8.06 -7.79 3.28
N SER A 25 -7.93 -8.99 2.76
CA SER A 25 -7.74 -10.21 3.55
C SER A 25 -6.36 -10.21 4.23
N GLN A 26 -6.19 -11.06 5.24
CA GLN A 26 -4.89 -11.22 5.91
C GLN A 26 -3.79 -11.67 4.94
N ALA A 27 -4.10 -12.54 3.98
CA ALA A 27 -3.15 -12.98 2.97
C ALA A 27 -2.70 -11.81 2.07
N GLU A 28 -3.62 -10.94 1.66
CA GLU A 28 -3.29 -9.75 0.87
C GLU A 28 -2.49 -8.73 1.67
N ILE A 29 -2.80 -8.51 2.95
CA ILE A 29 -1.99 -7.64 3.83
C ILE A 29 -0.56 -8.19 3.94
N ASN A 30 -0.42 -9.50 4.16
CA ASN A 30 0.88 -10.16 4.23
C ASN A 30 1.68 -10.00 2.93
N GLY A 31 1.03 -10.18 1.78
CA GLY A 31 1.65 -9.98 0.46
C GLY A 31 2.08 -8.53 0.23
N VAL A 32 1.19 -7.57 0.49
CA VAL A 32 1.47 -6.13 0.34
C VAL A 32 2.65 -5.70 1.21
N LEU A 33 2.68 -6.18 2.45
CA LEU A 33 3.72 -5.85 3.42
C LEU A 33 4.96 -6.76 3.33
N GLY A 34 4.95 -7.80 2.50
CA GLY A 34 6.12 -8.61 2.13
C GLY A 34 6.54 -9.71 3.11
N PHE A 35 5.73 -10.06 4.11
CA PHE A 35 6.07 -11.11 5.07
C PHE A 35 4.84 -11.91 5.54
N PRO A 36 5.01 -13.20 5.91
CA PRO A 36 4.06 -13.88 6.76
C PRO A 36 4.24 -13.35 8.20
N PHE A 37 3.47 -12.33 8.57
CA PHE A 37 3.58 -11.76 9.90
C PHE A 37 2.92 -12.68 10.92
N GLY A 38 3.68 -13.07 11.95
CA GLY A 38 3.15 -13.65 13.18
C GLY A 38 2.39 -12.58 13.99
N THR A 39 2.79 -12.34 15.24
CA THR A 39 2.19 -11.29 16.08
C THR A 39 2.57 -9.86 15.69
N GLN A 40 3.58 -9.69 14.81
CA GLN A 40 4.18 -8.40 14.44
C GLN A 40 3.19 -7.38 13.88
N ILE A 41 2.26 -7.77 12.98
CA ILE A 41 1.24 -6.84 12.48
C ILE A 41 0.39 -6.31 13.65
N ALA A 42 0.02 -7.18 14.59
CA ALA A 42 -0.81 -6.79 15.72
C ALA A 42 -0.04 -5.85 16.68
N GLU A 43 1.24 -6.12 16.92
CA GLU A 43 2.15 -5.25 17.68
C GLU A 43 2.27 -3.87 17.01
N TRP A 44 2.53 -3.82 15.70
CA TRP A 44 2.67 -2.57 14.97
C TRP A 44 1.37 -1.77 14.91
N ARG A 45 0.21 -2.44 14.84
CA ARG A 45 -1.11 -1.78 14.94
C ARG A 45 -1.34 -1.14 16.31
N ARG A 46 -0.72 -1.66 17.38
CA ARG A 46 -0.72 -1.04 18.71
C ARG A 46 0.32 0.08 18.87
N GLY A 47 1.14 0.32 17.85
CA GLY A 47 2.22 1.31 17.88
C GLY A 47 3.53 0.79 18.46
N GLU A 48 3.66 -0.52 18.69
CA GLU A 48 4.89 -1.17 19.14
C GLU A 48 5.85 -1.34 17.95
N LEU A 49 6.42 -0.24 17.44
CA LEU A 49 7.18 -0.22 16.19
C LEU A 49 8.66 -0.67 16.32
N SER A 50 9.05 -1.17 17.49
CA SER A 50 10.38 -1.74 17.71
C SER A 50 10.63 -2.88 16.72
N SER A 51 11.84 -2.94 16.17
CA SER A 51 12.25 -4.01 15.24
C SER A 51 11.50 -4.04 13.91
N MET A 52 10.77 -2.98 13.53
CA MET A 52 10.13 -2.89 12.22
C MET A 52 11.21 -2.83 11.11
N PRO A 53 11.21 -3.77 10.14
CA PRO A 53 12.16 -3.75 9.05
C PRO A 53 12.02 -2.50 8.17
N SER A 54 13.13 -2.00 7.66
CA SER A 54 13.13 -0.85 6.73
C SER A 54 12.32 -1.11 5.47
N ASP A 55 12.26 -2.36 5.00
CA ASP A 55 11.43 -2.77 3.87
C ASP A 55 9.93 -2.58 4.15
N VAL A 56 9.46 -2.93 5.37
CA VAL A 56 8.07 -2.71 5.78
C VAL A 56 7.74 -1.21 5.81
N VAL A 57 8.66 -0.37 6.33
CA VAL A 57 8.49 1.09 6.30
C VAL A 57 8.39 1.61 4.86
N ARG A 58 9.23 1.09 3.94
CA ARG A 58 9.18 1.45 2.52
C ARG A 58 7.83 1.07 1.90
N ARG A 59 7.31 -0.13 2.19
CA ARG A 59 6.01 -0.61 1.71
C ARG A 59 4.85 0.25 2.23
N PHE A 60 4.87 0.66 3.50
CA PHE A 60 3.90 1.64 4.01
C PHE A 60 3.98 2.98 3.28
N GLY A 61 5.19 3.43 2.93
CA GLY A 61 5.39 4.59 2.07
C GLY A 61 4.67 4.46 0.72
N TYR A 62 4.76 3.30 0.08
CA TYR A 62 4.02 3.02 -1.15
C TYR A 62 2.51 2.96 -0.93
N VAL A 63 2.03 2.32 0.13
CA VAL A 63 0.59 2.28 0.47
C VAL A 63 0.00 3.69 0.55
N VAL A 64 0.69 4.60 1.26
CA VAL A 64 0.27 6.00 1.37
C VAL A 64 0.35 6.72 0.01
N ALA A 65 1.40 6.49 -0.78
CA ALA A 65 1.54 7.11 -2.10
C ALA A 65 0.43 6.66 -3.08
N ILE A 66 0.15 5.36 -3.13
CA ILE A 66 -0.90 4.75 -3.95
C ILE A 66 -2.26 5.32 -3.54
N TYR A 67 -2.54 5.38 -2.24
CA TYR A 67 -3.76 5.98 -1.73
C TYR A 67 -3.94 7.44 -2.16
N ARG A 68 -2.87 8.25 -2.14
CA ARG A 68 -2.96 9.66 -2.57
C ARG A 68 -3.30 9.82 -4.05
N VAL A 69 -2.82 8.92 -4.90
CA VAL A 69 -3.08 8.98 -6.34
C VAL A 69 -4.47 8.43 -6.65
N ILE A 70 -4.83 7.27 -6.09
CA ILE A 70 -6.09 6.60 -6.39
C ILE A 70 -7.31 7.44 -5.95
N GLN A 71 -7.20 8.21 -4.87
CA GLN A 71 -8.26 9.12 -4.41
C GLN A 71 -8.59 10.26 -5.40
N LYS A 72 -7.73 10.50 -6.40
CA LYS A 72 -7.96 11.49 -7.45
C LYS A 72 -8.58 10.88 -8.71
N LEU A 73 -8.70 9.56 -8.78
CA LEU A 73 -9.30 8.86 -9.92
C LEU A 73 -10.83 8.76 -9.74
N PRO A 74 -11.62 8.74 -10.84
CA PRO A 74 -13.09 8.79 -10.77
C PRO A 74 -13.76 7.69 -9.94
N THR A 75 -13.23 6.46 -9.97
CA THR A 75 -13.75 5.30 -9.22
C THR A 75 -12.96 5.03 -7.94
N GLY A 76 -12.00 5.91 -7.59
CA GLY A 76 -11.26 5.81 -6.35
C GLY A 76 -10.67 4.41 -6.10
N ILE A 77 -10.85 3.93 -4.88
CA ILE A 77 -10.34 2.62 -4.41
C ILE A 77 -10.82 1.42 -5.23
N ASP A 78 -11.89 1.54 -6.02
CA ASP A 78 -12.37 0.43 -6.85
C ASP A 78 -11.36 0.08 -7.94
N TRP A 79 -10.50 1.01 -8.36
CA TRP A 79 -9.37 0.75 -9.26
C TRP A 79 -8.44 -0.36 -8.77
N LEU A 80 -8.37 -0.63 -7.45
CA LEU A 80 -7.55 -1.73 -6.92
C LEU A 80 -8.03 -3.11 -7.40
N ARG A 81 -9.32 -3.24 -7.72
CA ARG A 81 -9.96 -4.50 -8.12
C ARG A 81 -10.19 -4.61 -9.62
N GLN A 82 -10.01 -3.53 -10.37
CA GLN A 82 -10.19 -3.52 -11.82
C GLN A 82 -8.94 -4.05 -12.52
N PRO A 83 -9.06 -5.02 -13.45
CA PRO A 83 -7.96 -5.43 -14.31
C PRO A 83 -7.37 -4.27 -15.10
N ILE A 84 -6.04 -4.21 -15.20
CA ILE A 84 -5.34 -3.23 -16.03
C ILE A 84 -4.50 -3.98 -17.08
N PRO A 85 -4.68 -3.73 -18.39
CA PRO A 85 -3.93 -4.43 -19.44
C PRO A 85 -2.41 -4.38 -19.26
N ASP A 86 -1.86 -3.23 -18.90
CA ASP A 86 -0.43 -3.02 -18.65
C ASP A 86 0.08 -3.68 -17.35
N LEU A 87 -0.78 -4.33 -16.57
CA LEU A 87 -0.43 -5.16 -15.41
C LEU A 87 -0.72 -6.63 -15.68
N ASP A 88 -0.45 -7.10 -16.90
CA ASP A 88 -0.69 -8.48 -17.34
C ASP A 88 -2.16 -8.91 -17.20
N ASN A 89 -3.08 -7.96 -17.40
CA ASN A 89 -4.53 -8.11 -17.16
C ASN A 89 -4.89 -8.52 -15.71
N GLN A 90 -4.00 -8.31 -14.75
CA GLN A 90 -4.30 -8.47 -13.33
C GLN A 90 -4.83 -7.18 -12.73
N SER A 91 -5.56 -7.31 -11.62
CA SER A 91 -5.91 -6.15 -10.81
C SER A 91 -4.66 -5.64 -10.07
N PRO A 92 -4.56 -4.33 -9.80
CA PRO A 92 -3.48 -3.78 -9.01
C PRO A 92 -3.31 -4.48 -7.66
N LEU A 93 -4.41 -4.86 -7.01
CA LEU A 93 -4.35 -5.55 -5.72
C LEU A 93 -3.68 -6.92 -5.82
N VAL A 94 -4.03 -7.73 -6.82
CA VAL A 94 -3.38 -9.04 -7.05
C VAL A 94 -1.88 -8.87 -7.21
N ARG A 95 -1.46 -7.86 -7.98
CA ARG A 95 -0.05 -7.58 -8.20
C ARG A 95 0.66 -7.08 -6.95
N MET A 96 0.06 -6.14 -6.20
CA MET A 96 0.63 -5.66 -4.94
C MET A 96 0.77 -6.76 -3.88
N ALA A 97 -0.14 -7.74 -3.88
CA ALA A 97 -0.14 -8.86 -2.95
C ALA A 97 0.82 -10.01 -3.36
N SER A 98 1.58 -9.87 -4.44
CA SER A 98 2.55 -10.88 -4.90
C SER A 98 3.72 -11.11 -3.94
N GLY A 99 4.01 -10.12 -3.08
CA GLY A 99 5.15 -10.12 -2.17
C GLY A 99 6.32 -9.24 -2.63
N ASP A 100 6.38 -8.82 -3.90
CA ASP A 100 7.47 -7.96 -4.39
C ASP A 100 7.20 -6.47 -4.07
N VAL A 101 8.17 -5.80 -3.45
CA VAL A 101 8.09 -4.36 -3.18
C VAL A 101 8.04 -3.53 -4.48
N GLU A 102 8.62 -4.05 -5.56
CA GLU A 102 8.65 -3.40 -6.84
C GLU A 102 7.27 -3.35 -7.50
N ASP A 103 6.41 -4.33 -7.22
CA ASP A 103 5.02 -4.33 -7.68
C ASP A 103 4.22 -3.16 -7.10
N LEU A 104 4.49 -2.76 -5.86
CA LEU A 104 3.89 -1.54 -5.28
C LEU A 104 4.32 -0.28 -6.05
N ARG A 105 5.60 -0.20 -6.45
CA ARG A 105 6.11 0.91 -7.26
C ARG A 105 5.46 0.94 -8.63
N ILE A 106 5.37 -0.21 -9.30
CA ILE A 106 4.75 -0.35 -10.63
C ILE A 106 3.29 0.10 -10.59
N VAL A 107 2.53 -0.34 -9.58
CA VAL A 107 1.12 0.06 -9.40
C VAL A 107 0.98 1.56 -9.16
N ARG A 108 1.80 2.15 -8.28
CA ARG A 108 1.83 3.60 -8.06
C ARG A 108 2.05 4.35 -9.38
N ASP A 109 3.11 4.00 -10.10
CA ASP A 109 3.49 4.68 -11.33
C ASP A 109 2.42 4.49 -12.42
N ARG A 110 1.72 3.36 -12.40
CA ARG A 110 0.61 3.12 -13.31
C ARG A 110 -0.57 4.05 -13.02
N PHE A 111 -0.98 4.18 -11.76
CA PHE A 111 -2.04 5.11 -11.39
C PHE A 111 -1.67 6.57 -11.68
N GLU A 112 -0.41 6.95 -11.48
CA GLU A 112 0.04 8.30 -11.86
C GLU A 112 -0.08 8.54 -13.37
N ARG A 113 0.24 7.55 -14.20
CA ARG A 113 0.05 7.66 -15.66
C ARG A 113 -1.43 7.75 -16.05
N ILE A 114 -2.31 6.99 -15.39
CA ILE A 114 -3.75 7.07 -15.63
C ILE A 114 -4.26 8.47 -15.26
N LEU A 115 -3.88 8.99 -14.09
CA LEU A 115 -4.26 10.32 -13.64
C LEU A 115 -3.79 11.41 -14.61
N LYS A 116 -2.53 11.36 -15.06
CA LYS A 116 -1.97 12.33 -16.03
C LYS A 116 -2.73 12.33 -17.35
N ARG A 117 -3.13 11.16 -17.86
CA ARG A 117 -3.91 11.04 -19.11
C ARG A 117 -5.32 11.61 -19.01
N GLN A 118 -5.90 11.69 -17.81
CA GLN A 118 -7.23 12.27 -17.59
C GLN A 118 -7.20 13.80 -17.48
N GLN A 119 -6.01 14.39 -17.31
CA GLN A 119 -5.80 15.82 -17.14
C GLN A 119 -5.23 16.50 -18.41
N ALA A 120 -4.94 15.71 -19.44
CA ALA A 120 -4.46 16.16 -20.75
C ALA A 120 -5.61 16.16 -21.76
#